data_AF-A0A5P8E7Y4-F1
#
_entry.id   AF-A0A5P8E7Y4-F1
#
_cell.length_a   1.000
_cell.length_b   1.000
_cell.length_c   1.000
_cell.angle_alpha   90.00
_cell.angle_beta   90.00
_cell.angle_gamma   90.00
#
_symmetry.space_group_name_H-M   'P 1'
#
loop_
_entity.id
_entity.type
_entity.pdbx_description
1 polymer ?
#
loop_
_entity_poly.entity_id
_entity_poly.type
_entity_poly.pdbx_seq_one_letter_code
_entity_poly.pdbx_strand_id
1 'polypeptide(L)' 'MKTRSITKPEKVALCRECHGRGTVSKLGFSRLCPNCEGSGRVLVSCEMTLHVRPYKVH' A
#
# COMPACT_ATOMS: atom_id res chain seq x y z
N MET A 1 23.02 2.69 -17.77
CA MET A 1 21.77 2.83 -17.00
C MET A 1 21.01 1.53 -17.12
N LYS A 2 20.71 0.84 -16.01
CA LYS A 2 20.00 -0.45 -16.06
C LYS A 2 18.55 -0.23 -15.64
N THR A 3 17.62 -0.55 -16.53
CA THR A 3 16.19 -0.55 -16.24
C THR A 3 15.76 -1.99 -16.02
N ARG A 4 15.02 -2.27 -14.94
CA ARG A 4 14.40 -3.58 -14.71
C ARG A 4 12.95 -3.42 -14.27
N SER A 5 12.06 -4.23 -14.81
CA SER A 5 10.71 -4.41 -14.29
C SER A 5 10.76 -5.38 -13.11
N ILE A 6 10.02 -5.07 -12.05
CA ILE A 6 9.81 -5.95 -10.90
C ILE A 6 8.32 -6.02 -10.62
N THR A 7 7.82 -7.24 -10.55
CA THR A 7 6.47 -7.53 -10.03
C THR A 7 6.61 -8.14 -8.65
N LYS A 8 5.88 -7.59 -7.68
CA LYS A 8 5.76 -8.14 -6.33
C LYS A 8 4.40 -8.83 -6.21
N PRO A 9 4.36 -10.10 -5.76
CA PRO A 9 3.11 -10.83 -5.61
C PRO A 9 2.23 -10.15 -4.56
N GLU A 10 0.93 -10.45 -4.62
CA GLU A 10 -0.04 -9.96 -3.65
C GLU A 10 0.35 -10.35 -2.22
N LYS A 11 0.23 -9.39 -1.31
CA LYS A 11 0.43 -9.60 0.13
C LYS A 11 -0.66 -8.91 0.91
N VAL A 12 -1.06 -9.53 2.02
CA VAL A 12 -1.97 -8.91 2.98
C VAL A 12 -1.21 -7.83 3.75
N ALA A 13 -1.75 -6.61 3.76
CA ALA A 13 -1.23 -5.48 4.51
C ALA A 13 -2.35 -4.86 5.37
N LEU A 14 -1.97 -4.10 6.40
CA LEU A 14 -2.93 -3.28 7.14
C LEU A 14 -3.46 -2.17 6.24
N CYS A 15 -4.78 -1.95 6.29
CA CYS A 15 -5.40 -0.82 5.64
C CYS A 15 -4.89 0.48 6.26
N ARG A 16 -4.20 1.30 5.47
CA ARG A 16 -3.62 2.57 5.94
C ARG A 16 -4.65 3.66 6.20
N GLU A 17 -5.87 3.53 5.66
CA GLU A 17 -6.94 4.50 5.89
C GLU A 17 -7.56 4.34 7.29
N CYS A 18 -7.87 3.11 7.70
CA CYS A 18 -8.43 2.83 9.03
C CYS A 18 -7.39 2.32 10.05
N HIS A 19 -6.13 2.18 9.65
CA HIS A 19 -5.04 1.62 10.48
C HIS A 19 -5.37 0.25 11.10
N GLY A 20 -6.07 -0.61 10.36
CA GLY A 20 -6.45 -1.94 10.85
C GLY A 20 -7.77 -2.03 11.60
N ARG A 21 -8.45 -0.90 11.87
CA ARG A 21 -9.72 -0.89 12.63
C ARG A 21 -10.93 -1.41 11.85
N GLY A 22 -10.88 -1.40 10.52
CA GLY A 22 -12.04 -1.71 9.68
C GLY A 22 -13.09 -0.59 9.59
N THR A 23 -12.99 0.44 10.42
CA THR A 23 -13.92 1.57 10.46
C THR A 23 -13.18 2.91 10.43
N VAL A 24 -13.84 3.94 9.90
CA VAL A 24 -13.36 5.32 9.91
C VAL A 24 -14.41 6.20 10.59
N SER A 25 -13.97 7.01 11.56
CA SER A 25 -14.83 7.95 12.28
C SER A 25 -14.64 9.35 11.73
N LYS A 26 -15.72 9.99 11.28
CA LYS A 26 -15.73 11.40 10.87
C LYS A 26 -16.96 12.08 11.46
N LEU A 27 -16.77 13.26 12.06
CA LEU A 27 -17.85 14.09 12.62
C LEU A 27 -18.80 13.31 13.57
N GLY A 28 -18.25 12.43 14.40
CA GLY A 28 -19.03 11.63 15.37
C GLY A 28 -19.74 10.40 14.80
N PHE A 29 -19.73 10.20 13.48
CA PHE A 29 -20.28 9.00 12.84
C PHE A 29 -19.16 8.01 12.49
N SER A 30 -19.37 6.75 12.87
CA SER A 30 -18.52 5.63 12.47
C SER A 30 -19.13 4.96 11.25
N ARG A 31 -18.31 4.75 10.22
CA ARG A 31 -18.70 3.96 9.04
C ARG A 31 -17.63 2.92 8.74
N LEU A 32 -18.02 1.87 8.00
CA LEU A 32 -17.07 0.92 7.44
C LEU A 32 -16.02 1.65 6.60
N CYS A 33 -14.77 1.26 6.75
CA CYS A 33 -13.67 1.83 6.00
C CYS A 33 -13.86 1.47 4.52
N PRO A 34 -13.97 2.46 3.61
CA PRO A 34 -14.27 2.20 2.21
C PRO A 34 -13.11 1.48 1.51
N ASN A 35 -11.86 1.66 1.95
CA ASN A 35 -10.71 1.03 1.31
C ASN A 35 -10.51 -0.46 1.66
N CYS A 36 -11.03 -0.93 2.81
CA CYS A 36 -10.91 -2.33 3.20
C CYS A 36 -12.25 -3.01 3.50
N GLU A 37 -13.35 -2.32 3.24
CA GLU A 37 -14.72 -2.83 3.39
C GLU A 37 -14.99 -3.47 4.76
N GLY A 38 -14.43 -2.90 5.84
CA GLY A 38 -14.60 -3.45 7.20
C GLY A 38 -13.53 -4.44 7.67
N SER A 39 -12.72 -5.02 6.77
CA SER A 39 -11.71 -6.04 7.13
C SER A 39 -10.56 -5.48 7.99
N GLY A 40 -10.21 -4.22 7.81
CA GLY A 40 -9.00 -3.62 8.37
C GLY A 40 -7.72 -4.01 7.61
N ARG A 41 -7.82 -4.94 6.64
CA ARG A 41 -6.70 -5.39 5.81
C ARG A 41 -7.01 -5.25 4.32
N VAL A 42 -5.96 -5.12 3.52
CA VAL A 42 -6.02 -5.01 2.05
C VAL A 42 -4.99 -5.92 1.41
N LEU A 43 -5.26 -6.35 0.18
CA LEU A 43 -4.26 -7.00 -0.67
C LEU A 43 -3.49 -5.93 -1.45
N VAL A 44 -2.17 -6.06 -1.49
CA VAL A 44 -1.29 -5.14 -2.22
C VAL A 44 -0.38 -5.94 -3.13
N SER A 45 -0.51 -5.73 -4.43
CA SER A 45 0.49 -6.10 -5.44
C SER A 45 1.19 -4.83 -5.94
N CYS A 46 2.33 -5.00 -6.62
CA CYS A 46 3.03 -3.87 -7.20
C CYS A 46 3.82 -4.27 -8.43
N GLU A 47 3.66 -3.52 -9.50
CA GLU A 47 4.55 -3.53 -10.66
C GLU A 47 5.36 -2.22 -10.65
N MET A 48 6.68 -2.33 -10.73
CA MET A 48 7.57 -1.17 -10.67
C MET A 48 8.71 -1.27 -11.68
N THR A 49 9.00 -0.15 -12.32
CA THR A 49 10.16 0.01 -13.20
C THR A 49 11.28 0.69 -12.42
N LEU A 50 12.39 -0.03 -12.20
CA LEU A 50 13.53 0.50 -11.46
C LEU A 50 14.62 0.99 -12.40
N HIS A 51 15.04 2.23 -12.21
CA HIS A 51 16.19 2.83 -12.90
C HIS A 51 17.41 2.83 -11.97
N VAL A 52 18.27 1.81 -12.10
CA VAL A 52 19.44 1.64 -11.24
C VAL A 52 20.66 2.30 -11.88
N ARG A 53 21.32 3.18 -11.12
CA ARG A 53 22.54 3.89 -11.51
C ARG A 53 23.56 3.83 -10.35
N PRO A 54 24.87 3.71 -10.63
CA PRO A 54 25.88 3.81 -9.59
C PRO A 54 25.78 5.15 -8.86
N TYR A 55 25.83 5.14 -7.53
CA TYR A 55 26.02 6.34 -6.73
C TYR A 55 27.52 6.65 -6.69
N LYS A 56 27.93 7.69 -7.40
CA LYS A 56 29.30 8.20 -7.32
C LYS A 56 29.34 9.21 -6.19
N VAL A 57 29.72 8.74 -4.99
CA VAL A 57 30.37 9.61 -4.00
C VAL A 57 31.70 9.98 -4.64
N HIS A 58 31.99 11.28 -4.73
CA HIS A 58 33.26 11.77 -5.27
C HIS A 58 34.46 10.98 -4.75
#